data_AF-X1IAF5-F1
#
_entry.id   AF-X1IAF5-F1
#
_cell.length_a   1.000
_cell.length_b   1.000
_cell.length_c   1.000
_cell.angle_alpha   90.00
_cell.angle_beta   90.00
_cell.angle_gamma   90.00
#
_symmetry.space_group_name_H-M   'P 1'
#
loop_
_entity.id
_entity.type
_entity.pdbx_description
1 polymer ?
#
loop_
_entity_poly.entity_id
_entity_poly.type
_entity_poly.pdbx_seq_one_letter_code
_entity_poly.pdbx_strand_id
1 'polypeptide(L)'
;MFEEVEPIILKILKTFDSKRYLLMPEENGGYPKTMMRDTKLRVQHLEDLAGNHLFDDHPYLFGISKREAQMVRSYLQMNTASKRLLDEMYEAFPLLEGEDEKYQ
;
A
#
# COMPACT_ATOMS: atom_id res chain seq x y z
N MET A 1 -11.56 -8.33 8.06
CA MET A 1 -12.49 -7.76 7.06
C MET A 1 -11.98 -6.40 6.62
N PHE A 2 -12.40 -5.84 5.49
CA PHE A 2 -11.85 -4.56 4.99
C PHE A 2 -11.97 -3.43 6.01
N GLU A 3 -13.11 -3.32 6.69
CA GLU A 3 -13.39 -2.33 7.76
C GLU A 3 -12.32 -2.29 8.87
N GLU A 4 -11.70 -3.43 9.20
CA GLU A 4 -10.67 -3.50 10.24
C GLU A 4 -9.32 -2.96 9.76
N VAL A 5 -9.09 -3.00 8.45
CA VAL A 5 -7.81 -2.69 7.80
C VAL A 5 -7.84 -1.29 7.19
N GLU A 6 -9.02 -0.80 6.82
CA GLU A 6 -9.27 0.52 6.24
C GLU A 6 -8.58 1.67 7.01
N PRO A 7 -8.76 1.85 8.34
CA PRO A 7 -8.13 2.95 9.07
C PRO A 7 -6.60 2.84 9.10
N ILE A 8 -6.04 1.64 8.94
CA ILE A 8 -4.60 1.39 8.91
C ILE A 8 -4.05 1.79 7.53
N ILE A 9 -4.74 1.36 6.46
CA ILE A 9 -4.40 1.75 5.09
C ILE A 9 -4.45 3.28 4.94
N LEU A 10 -5.45 3.95 5.53
CA LEU A 10 -5.52 5.41 5.51
C LEU A 10 -4.28 6.07 6.15
N LYS A 11 -3.75 5.54 7.26
CA LYS A 11 -2.51 6.04 7.88
C LYS A 11 -1.31 5.87 6.94
N ILE A 12 -1.21 4.71 6.29
CA ILE A 12 -0.16 4.42 5.31
C ILE A 12 -0.24 5.40 4.13
N LEU A 13 -1.43 5.60 3.56
CA LEU A 13 -1.65 6.52 2.44
C LEU A 13 -1.30 7.96 2.79
N LYS A 14 -1.74 8.45 3.97
CA LYS A 14 -1.35 9.79 4.46
C LYS A 14 0.15 9.93 4.69
N THR A 15 0.81 8.85 5.10
CA THR A 15 2.27 8.83 5.21
C THR A 15 2.91 8.97 3.83
N PHE A 16 2.41 8.27 2.80
CA PHE A 16 2.95 8.42 1.46
C PHE A 16 2.71 9.79 0.83
N ASP A 17 1.57 10.43 1.14
CA ASP A 17 1.29 11.79 0.71
C ASP A 17 2.33 12.80 1.25
N SER A 18 2.70 12.65 2.53
CA SER A 18 3.67 13.53 3.20
C SER A 18 5.15 13.12 3.02
N LYS A 19 5.41 11.82 2.82
CA LYS A 19 6.75 11.22 2.72
C LYS A 19 6.88 10.41 1.44
N ARG A 20 6.59 11.05 0.31
CA ARG A 20 6.71 10.45 -1.03
C ARG A 20 8.06 9.77 -1.26
N TYR A 21 9.15 10.25 -0.64
CA TYR A 21 10.47 9.62 -0.77
C TYR A 21 10.53 8.17 -0.28
N LEU A 22 9.65 7.72 0.63
CA LEU A 22 9.59 6.31 1.07
C LEU A 22 9.20 5.33 -0.04
N LEU A 23 8.65 5.87 -1.12
CA LEU A 23 8.35 5.14 -2.33
C LEU A 23 9.62 4.89 -3.17
N MET A 24 10.68 5.66 -2.99
CA MET A 24 11.91 5.53 -3.76
C MET A 24 12.76 4.37 -3.22
N PRO A 25 13.20 3.40 -4.06
CA PRO A 25 13.95 2.23 -3.61
C PRO A 25 15.23 2.56 -2.84
N GLU A 26 15.88 3.66 -3.20
CA GLU A 26 17.13 4.14 -2.58
C GLU A 26 16.93 4.57 -1.12
N GLU A 27 15.71 5.04 -0.79
CA GLU A 27 15.37 5.64 0.50
C GLU A 27 14.66 4.64 1.44
N ASN A 28 14.27 3.46 0.95
CA ASN A 28 13.52 2.46 1.71
C ASN A 28 14.21 1.11 1.88
N GLY A 29 15.51 1.00 1.58
CA GLY A 29 16.28 -0.23 1.82
C GLY A 29 16.37 -1.19 0.64
N GLY A 30 16.08 -0.73 -0.59
CA GLY A 30 16.32 -1.50 -1.81
C GLY A 30 15.21 -2.47 -2.19
N TYR A 31 13.98 -2.25 -1.71
CA TYR A 31 12.82 -3.04 -2.16
C TYR A 31 12.70 -2.96 -3.69
N PRO A 32 12.37 -4.07 -4.37
CA PRO A 32 12.45 -4.17 -5.82
C PRO A 32 11.62 -3.05 -6.47
N LYS A 33 12.14 -2.55 -7.60
CA LYS A 33 11.66 -1.43 -8.42
C LYS A 33 10.16 -1.54 -8.77
N THR A 34 9.29 -1.36 -7.81
CA THR A 34 7.98 -0.80 -8.05
C THR A 34 8.27 0.58 -8.61
N MET A 35 7.80 0.85 -9.83
CA MET A 35 8.23 2.01 -10.60
C MET A 35 7.73 3.32 -9.95
N MET A 36 8.45 3.80 -8.96
CA MET A 36 8.10 5.00 -8.19
C MET A 36 8.69 6.25 -8.86
N ARG A 37 8.65 6.25 -10.19
CA ARG A 37 8.66 7.46 -11.01
C ARG A 37 7.24 7.96 -11.27
N ASP A 38 6.24 7.16 -10.95
CA ASP A 38 4.84 7.55 -11.07
C ASP A 38 4.48 8.53 -9.96
N THR A 39 3.93 9.68 -10.35
CA THR A 39 3.40 10.67 -9.40
C THR A 39 2.08 10.21 -8.79
N LYS A 40 1.49 9.12 -9.25
CA LYS A 40 0.22 8.59 -8.72
C LYS A 40 0.46 7.41 -7.79
N LEU A 41 -0.33 7.34 -6.72
CA LEU A 41 -0.35 6.21 -5.80
C LEU A 41 -1.50 5.29 -6.21
N ARG A 42 -1.20 4.01 -6.49
CA ARG A 42 -2.16 3.01 -6.94
C ARG A 42 -2.30 1.88 -5.93
N VAL A 43 -3.37 1.09 -6.05
CA VAL A 43 -3.57 -0.13 -5.24
C VAL A 43 -2.40 -1.10 -5.43
N GLN A 44 -1.94 -1.27 -6.68
CA GLN A 44 -0.80 -2.13 -6.96
C GLN A 44 0.47 -1.74 -6.18
N HIS A 45 0.71 -0.45 -5.96
CA HIS A 45 1.86 0.00 -5.17
C HIS A 45 1.74 -0.47 -3.71
N LEU A 46 0.54 -0.45 -3.13
CA LEU A 46 0.33 -0.96 -1.77
C LEU A 46 0.55 -2.46 -1.69
N GLU A 47 0.07 -3.22 -2.68
CA GLU A 47 0.27 -4.67 -2.73
C GLU A 47 1.73 -5.05 -2.90
N ASP A 48 2.44 -4.36 -3.78
CA ASP A 48 3.85 -4.64 -4.01
C ASP A 48 4.68 -4.29 -2.75
N LEU A 49 4.38 -3.18 -2.06
CA LEU A 49 5.03 -2.83 -0.79
C LEU A 49 4.71 -3.82 0.34
N ALA A 50 3.48 -4.33 0.39
CA ALA A 50 3.09 -5.39 1.32
C ALA A 50 3.77 -6.73 1.00
N GLY A 51 3.86 -7.09 -0.28
CA GLY A 51 4.56 -8.28 -0.76
C GLY A 51 6.07 -8.22 -0.47
N ASN A 52 6.63 -7.02 -0.53
CA ASN A 52 8.01 -6.74 -0.20
C ASN A 52 8.27 -6.57 1.30
N HIS A 53 7.28 -6.69 2.18
CA HIS A 53 7.44 -6.59 3.64
C HIS A 53 7.79 -5.20 4.20
N LEU A 54 7.69 -4.11 3.42
CA LEU A 54 8.02 -2.77 3.91
C LEU A 54 7.23 -2.40 5.18
N PHE A 55 5.94 -2.75 5.22
CA PHE A 55 5.09 -2.49 6.39
C PHE A 55 5.50 -3.34 7.60
N ASP A 56 5.93 -4.58 7.37
CA ASP A 56 6.30 -5.52 8.45
C ASP A 56 7.68 -5.19 9.05
N ASP A 57 8.62 -4.81 8.20
CA ASP A 57 10.00 -4.51 8.56
C ASP A 57 10.11 -3.11 9.18
N HIS A 58 9.31 -2.16 8.68
CA HIS A 58 9.38 -0.75 9.06
C HIS A 58 8.01 -0.12 9.41
N PRO A 59 7.21 -0.72 10.31
CA PRO A 59 5.87 -0.21 10.66
C PRO A 59 5.91 1.20 11.28
N TYR A 60 7.01 1.53 11.97
CA TYR A 60 7.23 2.84 12.59
C TYR A 60 7.27 3.99 11.59
N LEU A 61 7.64 3.75 10.32
CA LEU A 61 7.68 4.79 9.29
C LEU A 61 6.27 5.34 8.98
N PHE A 62 5.26 4.49 9.15
CA PHE A 62 3.85 4.74 8.87
C PHE A 62 3.02 5.06 10.11
N GLY A 63 3.64 5.10 11.29
CA GLY A 63 2.93 5.29 12.56
C GLY A 63 1.96 4.15 12.88
N ILE A 64 2.28 2.93 12.46
CA ILE A 64 1.49 1.72 12.74
C ILE A 64 2.30 0.74 13.59
N SER A 65 1.61 -0.20 14.23
CA SER A 65 2.20 -1.32 14.94
C SER A 65 2.53 -2.49 14.00
N LYS A 66 3.39 -3.41 14.46
CA LYS A 66 3.70 -4.65 13.71
C LYS A 66 2.46 -5.51 13.46
N ARG A 67 1.52 -5.53 14.40
CA ARG A 67 0.24 -6.25 14.23
C ARG A 67 -0.62 -5.62 13.14
N GLU A 68 -0.73 -4.30 13.13
CA GLU A 68 -1.46 -3.56 12.09
C GLU A 68 -0.84 -3.79 10.70
N ALA A 69 0.49 -3.78 10.59
CA ALA A 69 1.19 -4.10 9.35
C ALA A 69 0.87 -5.51 8.83
N GLN A 70 0.91 -6.52 9.70
CA GLN A 70 0.56 -7.90 9.35
C GLN A 70 -0.90 -8.03 8.91
N MET A 71 -1.83 -7.29 9.52
CA MET A 71 -3.22 -7.25 9.11
C MET A 71 -3.38 -6.70 7.69
N VAL A 72 -2.73 -5.58 7.38
CA VAL A 72 -2.72 -4.98 6.03
C VAL A 72 -2.15 -5.96 5.02
N ARG A 73 -0.98 -6.54 5.30
CA ARG A 73 -0.34 -7.52 4.41
C ARG A 73 -1.24 -8.73 4.18
N SER A 74 -1.85 -9.28 5.22
CA SER A 74 -2.73 -10.45 5.11
C SER A 74 -3.95 -10.12 4.25
N TYR A 75 -4.57 -8.96 4.46
CA TYR A 75 -5.72 -8.51 3.67
C TYR A 75 -5.35 -8.31 2.19
N LEU A 76 -4.26 -7.62 1.90
CA LEU A 76 -3.80 -7.41 0.52
C LEU A 76 -3.44 -8.74 -0.16
N GLN A 77 -2.72 -9.63 0.52
CA GLN A 77 -2.35 -10.94 -0.02
C GLN A 77 -3.56 -11.83 -0.31
N MET A 78 -4.55 -11.86 0.59
CA MET A 78 -5.79 -12.63 0.40
C MET A 78 -6.64 -12.13 -0.78
N ASN A 79 -6.47 -10.87 -1.18
CA ASN A 79 -7.24 -10.24 -2.25
C ASN A 79 -6.38 -9.82 -3.45
N THR A 80 -5.17 -10.38 -3.57
CA THR A 80 -4.24 -10.07 -4.68
C THR A 80 -4.92 -10.29 -6.02
N ALA A 81 -4.74 -9.38 -6.99
CA ALA A 81 -5.33 -9.48 -8.33
C ALA A 81 -6.89 -9.53 -8.34
N SER A 82 -7.56 -9.11 -7.26
CA SER A 82 -9.01 -9.11 -7.16
C SER A 82 -9.63 -7.77 -7.58
N LYS A 83 -10.61 -7.81 -8.49
CA LYS A 83 -11.43 -6.63 -8.82
C LYS A 83 -12.15 -6.06 -7.59
N ARG A 84 -12.57 -6.92 -6.67
CA ARG A 84 -13.21 -6.50 -5.42
C ARG A 84 -12.28 -5.64 -4.55
N LEU A 85 -10.98 -5.96 -4.53
CA LEU A 85 -10.00 -5.15 -3.82
C LEU A 85 -9.91 -3.75 -4.42
N LEU A 86 -9.88 -3.64 -5.75
CA LEU A 86 -9.87 -2.34 -6.41
C LEU A 86 -11.11 -1.53 -6.07
N ASP A 87 -12.30 -2.12 -6.21
CA ASP A 87 -13.56 -1.45 -5.93
C ASP A 87 -13.58 -0.94 -4.47
N GLU A 88 -13.25 -1.80 -3.50
CA GLU A 88 -13.17 -1.44 -2.07
C GLU A 88 -12.15 -0.31 -1.81
N MET A 89 -10.97 -0.37 -2.44
CA MET A 89 -9.89 0.60 -2.21
C MET A 89 -10.14 1.95 -2.89
N TYR A 90 -10.66 1.98 -4.12
CA TYR A 90 -10.96 3.22 -4.83
C TYR A 90 -12.23 3.90 -4.29
N GLU A 91 -13.20 3.15 -3.78
CA GLU A 91 -14.37 3.71 -3.08
C GLU A 91 -13.95 4.37 -1.76
N ALA A 92 -13.10 3.68 -0.97
CA ALA A 92 -12.70 4.16 0.35
C ALA A 92 -11.60 5.24 0.33
N PHE A 93 -10.71 5.22 -0.66
CA PHE A 93 -9.51 6.06 -0.66
C PHE A 93 -9.37 6.90 -1.94
N PRO A 94 -9.92 8.13 -1.94
CA PRO A 94 -9.75 9.07 -3.05
C PRO A 94 -8.30 9.50 -3.33
N LEU A 95 -7.36 9.19 -2.41
CA LEU A 95 -5.91 9.43 -2.57
C LEU A 95 -5.27 8.47 -3.59
N LEU A 96 -5.97 7.39 -3.95
CA LEU A 96 -5.53 6.44 -4.94
C LEU A 96 -5.99 6.87 -6.33
N GLU A 97 -5.11 6.79 -7.32
CA GLU A 97 -5.37 7.25 -8.68
C GLU A 97 -4.69 6.39 -9.74
N GLY A 98 -5.35 6.23 -10.88
CA GLY A 98 -4.76 5.65 -12.10
C GLY A 98 -5.44 4.37 -12.57
N GLU A 99 -5.00 3.86 -13.71
CA GLU A 99 -5.41 2.55 -14.22
C GLU A 99 -4.46 1.47 -13.67
N ASP A 100 -5.05 0.40 -13.16
CA ASP A 100 -4.32 -0.79 -12.71
C ASP A 100 -4.40 -1.89 -13.80
N GLU A 101 -3.40 -1.92 -14.71
CA GLU A 101 -3.35 -2.86 -15.84
C GLU A 101 -3.36 -4.34 -15.42
N LYS A 102 -2.85 -4.65 -14.21
CA LYS A 102 -2.78 -6.01 -13.66
C LYS A 102 -4.17 -6.59 -13.32
N TYR A 103 -5.21 -5.77 -13.32
CA TYR A 103 -6.56 -6.11 -12.86
C TYR A 103 -7.63 -6.00 -13.97
N GLN A 104 -7.19 -5.81 -15.22
CA GLN A 104 -8.03 -5.88 -16.42
C GLN A 104 -8.22 -7.33 -16.87
#